data_AF-A0A6V7PDK1-F1
#
_entry.id   AF-A0A6V7PDK1-F1
#
_cell.length_a   1.000
_cell.length_b   1.000
_cell.length_c   1.000
_cell.angle_alpha   90.00
_cell.angle_beta   90.00
_cell.angle_gamma   90.00
#
_symmetry.space_group_name_H-M   'P 1'
#
loop_
_entity.id
_entity.type
_entity.pdbx_description
1 polymer ?
#
loop_
_entity_poly.entity_id
_entity_poly.type
_entity_poly.pdbx_seq_one_letter_code
_entity_poly.pdbx_strand_id
1 'polypeptide(L)'
;MIRKLTKLRVLLNNKCSELKGMPRGISKLVSLQELSVFVVGKQDRVEHCASISELEHLKLVGELEIKGLENVTSPVHAKAANLIEKNLRNLKLEWKVLSAEEGTDSTVLPVEEIETVLENLQPHQKLENLKIEGYGGGKFPSWMMNRIGSCLPNLLQIELADMPGCSSLPQLGQLPFLKELTIRNMPAVTNLG
;
A
#
# COMPACT_ATOMS: atom_id res chain seq x y z
N MET A 1 19.46 -12.52 -10.44
CA MET A 1 20.58 -11.57 -10.26
C MET A 1 20.56 -10.91 -8.89
N ILE A 2 19.47 -10.24 -8.48
CA ILE A 2 19.39 -9.53 -7.18
C ILE A 2 19.52 -10.45 -5.95
N ARG A 3 19.01 -11.69 -6.02
CA ARG A 3 19.00 -12.68 -4.92
C ARG A 3 20.37 -13.03 -4.33
N LYS A 4 21.46 -12.69 -5.02
CA LYS A 4 22.84 -12.92 -4.56
C LYS A 4 23.36 -11.78 -3.66
N LEU A 5 22.65 -10.65 -3.59
CA LEU A 5 23.04 -9.47 -2.82
C LEU A 5 22.64 -9.60 -1.33
N THR A 6 23.00 -10.71 -0.69
CA THR A 6 22.51 -11.05 0.67
C THR A 6 22.94 -10.07 1.76
N LYS A 7 23.98 -9.26 1.51
CA LYS A 7 24.46 -8.20 2.41
C LYS A 7 23.85 -6.81 2.13
N LEU A 8 22.99 -6.69 1.11
CA LEU A 8 22.38 -5.41 0.76
C LEU A 8 21.46 -4.95 1.89
N ARG A 9 21.65 -3.72 2.37
CA ARG A 9 20.86 -3.11 3.44
C ARG A 9 19.90 -2.03 2.95
N VAL A 10 20.24 -1.37 1.85
CA VAL A 10 19.51 -0.22 1.34
C VAL A 10 19.33 -0.37 -0.17
N LEU A 11 18.09 -0.24 -0.65
CA LEU A 11 17.74 -0.22 -2.06
C LEU A 11 16.85 1.00 -2.35
N LEU A 12 17.44 2.03 -2.97
CA LEU A 12 16.74 3.26 -3.34
C LEU A 12 16.41 3.24 -4.83
N ASN A 13 15.13 3.11 -5.16
CA ASN A 13 14.62 3.03 -6.53
C ASN A 13 13.46 4.00 -6.80
N ASN A 14 13.31 5.03 -5.95
CA ASN A 14 12.28 6.07 -6.06
C ASN A 14 12.38 6.96 -7.31
N LYS A 15 13.49 6.91 -8.05
CA LYS A 15 13.67 7.61 -9.33
C LYS A 15 13.47 6.72 -10.55
N CYS A 16 13.11 5.45 -10.36
CA CYS A 16 12.87 4.50 -11.45
C CYS A 16 11.39 4.49 -11.84
N SER A 17 10.91 5.52 -12.55
CA SER A 17 9.50 5.66 -12.96
C SER A 17 9.01 4.54 -13.88
N GLU A 18 9.90 4.01 -14.72
CA GLU A 18 9.59 2.94 -15.68
C GLU A 18 9.61 1.53 -15.08
N LEU A 19 9.85 1.40 -13.76
CA LEU A 19 9.91 0.09 -13.11
C LEU A 19 8.52 -0.54 -13.09
N LYS A 20 8.32 -1.61 -13.88
CA LYS A 20 7.02 -2.29 -14.03
C LYS A 20 6.75 -3.39 -12.99
N GLY A 21 7.74 -3.73 -12.17
CA GLY A 21 7.60 -4.76 -11.15
C GLY A 21 8.93 -5.10 -10.48
N MET A 22 8.86 -5.57 -9.24
CA MET A 22 10.04 -6.06 -8.53
C MET A 22 10.44 -7.45 -9.03
N PRO A 23 11.74 -7.80 -9.09
CA PRO A 23 12.17 -9.15 -9.44
C PRO A 23 11.84 -10.14 -8.32
N ARG A 24 11.39 -11.35 -8.67
CA ARG A 24 11.21 -12.44 -7.68
C ARG A 24 12.50 -12.71 -6.90
N GLY A 25 12.34 -13.10 -5.63
CA GLY A 25 13.38 -13.43 -4.66
C GLY A 25 13.99 -12.23 -3.94
N ILE A 26 13.32 -11.07 -3.98
CA ILE A 26 13.66 -9.95 -3.10
C ILE A 26 13.47 -10.33 -1.63
N SER A 27 12.55 -11.25 -1.32
CA SER A 27 12.40 -11.88 0.01
C SER A 27 13.69 -12.52 0.55
N LYS A 28 14.63 -12.89 -0.33
CA LYS A 28 15.92 -13.49 0.06
C LYS A 28 16.93 -12.46 0.57
N LEU A 29 16.65 -11.17 0.42
CA LEU A 29 17.52 -10.10 0.90
C LEU A 29 17.26 -9.83 2.38
N VAL A 30 17.54 -10.81 3.23
CA VAL A 30 17.20 -10.78 4.67
C VAL A 30 17.88 -9.64 5.44
N SER A 31 18.98 -9.08 4.92
CA SER A 31 19.64 -7.89 5.50
C SER A 31 19.07 -6.57 5.00
N LEU A 32 18.12 -6.58 4.07
CA LEU A 32 17.51 -5.37 3.52
C LEU A 32 16.65 -4.70 4.59
N GLN A 33 16.95 -3.43 4.84
CA GLN A 33 16.30 -2.59 5.85
C GLN A 33 15.54 -1.44 5.20
N GLU A 34 16.09 -0.83 4.16
CA GLU A 34 15.45 0.28 3.46
C GLU A 34 15.15 -0.10 2.01
N LEU A 35 13.89 0.07 1.61
CA LEU A 35 13.41 -0.11 0.25
C LEU A 35 12.44 1.01 -0.07
N SER A 36 12.82 1.92 -0.97
CA SER A 36 11.97 3.10 -1.24
C SER A 36 10.66 2.73 -1.95
N VAL A 37 10.71 1.91 -3.00
CA VAL A 37 9.53 1.56 -3.81
C VAL A 37 9.46 0.06 -4.07
N PHE A 38 8.31 -0.54 -3.80
CA PHE A 38 7.95 -1.89 -4.20
C PHE A 38 6.84 -1.85 -5.25
N VAL A 39 7.14 -2.22 -6.49
CA VAL A 39 6.15 -2.28 -7.57
C VAL A 39 5.62 -3.72 -7.70
N VAL A 40 4.31 -3.90 -7.51
CA VAL A 40 3.60 -5.15 -7.79
C VAL A 40 3.31 -5.21 -9.28
N GLY A 41 4.07 -6.05 -9.99
CA GLY A 41 3.94 -6.18 -11.44
C GLY A 41 2.83 -7.14 -11.86
N LYS A 42 2.25 -6.89 -13.02
CA LYS A 42 1.31 -7.79 -13.72
C LYS A 42 1.94 -9.17 -13.96
N GLN A 43 1.26 -10.24 -13.51
CA GLN A 43 1.80 -11.61 -13.54
C GLN A 43 1.73 -12.27 -14.93
N ASP A 44 0.88 -11.75 -15.82
CA ASP A 44 0.60 -12.24 -17.17
C ASP A 44 1.53 -11.65 -18.25
N ARG A 45 2.07 -10.44 -18.04
CA ARG A 45 2.85 -9.71 -19.05
C ARG A 45 4.36 -9.66 -18.80
N VAL A 46 4.80 -9.90 -17.57
CA VAL A 46 6.22 -9.84 -17.21
C VAL A 46 6.61 -11.15 -16.51
N GLU A 47 7.30 -12.02 -17.24
CA GLU A 47 7.93 -13.19 -16.64
C GLU A 47 8.79 -12.74 -15.45
N HIS A 48 8.55 -13.32 -14.28
CA HIS A 48 9.34 -13.14 -13.05
C HIS A 48 9.09 -11.87 -12.19
N CYS A 49 7.93 -11.22 -12.30
CA CYS A 49 7.52 -10.22 -11.30
C CYS A 49 7.21 -10.85 -9.94
N ALA A 50 7.67 -10.20 -8.88
CA ALA A 50 7.40 -10.52 -7.48
C ALA A 50 5.93 -10.23 -7.17
N SER A 51 5.30 -11.16 -6.46
CA SER A 51 4.07 -10.86 -5.74
C SER A 51 4.40 -9.97 -4.53
N ILE A 52 3.41 -9.21 -4.05
CA ILE A 52 3.54 -8.42 -2.82
C ILE A 52 3.91 -9.30 -1.60
N SER A 53 3.62 -10.60 -1.63
CA SER A 53 4.04 -11.55 -0.59
C SER A 53 5.55 -11.65 -0.41
N GLU A 54 6.36 -11.21 -1.38
CA GLU A 54 7.82 -11.18 -1.23
C GLU A 54 8.31 -10.16 -0.18
N LEU A 55 7.41 -9.31 0.33
CA LEU A 55 7.67 -8.44 1.48
C LEU A 55 7.63 -9.18 2.82
N GLU A 56 7.06 -10.39 2.91
CA GLU A 56 6.69 -11.06 4.17
C GLU A 56 7.79 -11.06 5.23
N HIS A 57 9.00 -11.48 4.86
CA HIS A 57 10.11 -11.66 5.78
C HIS A 57 11.06 -10.45 5.87
N LEU A 58 10.82 -9.40 5.06
CA LEU A 58 11.65 -8.21 5.07
C LEU A 58 11.29 -7.31 6.26
N LYS A 59 12.28 -7.04 7.12
CA LYS A 59 12.15 -6.16 8.30
C LYS A 59 12.46 -4.72 7.92
N LEU A 60 11.64 -4.18 7.02
CA LEU A 60 11.82 -2.83 6.48
C LEU A 60 11.58 -1.75 7.54
N VAL A 61 12.34 -0.67 7.43
CA VAL A 61 12.28 0.52 8.28
C VAL A 61 12.27 1.78 7.41
N GLY A 62 11.90 2.91 8.00
CA GLY A 62 11.90 4.19 7.30
C GLY A 62 10.70 4.33 6.38
N GLU A 63 10.94 4.39 5.07
CA GLU A 63 9.90 4.71 4.09
C GLU A 63 9.67 3.57 3.11
N LEU A 64 8.41 3.37 2.70
CA LEU A 64 8.04 2.43 1.65
C LEU A 64 6.84 2.96 0.85
N GLU A 65 6.97 2.96 -0.47
CA GLU A 65 5.89 3.15 -1.41
C GLU A 65 5.58 1.81 -2.09
N ILE A 66 4.33 1.35 -2.02
CA ILE A 66 3.86 0.14 -2.71
C ILE A 66 2.96 0.57 -3.86
N LYS A 67 3.39 0.28 -5.10
CA LYS A 67 2.66 0.60 -6.32
C LYS A 67 2.08 -0.63 -6.99
N GLY A 68 1.10 -0.42 -7.84
CA GLY A 68 0.54 -1.47 -8.67
C GLY A 68 -0.36 -2.41 -7.88
N LEU A 69 -0.98 -1.93 -6.80
CA LEU A 69 -1.81 -2.76 -5.93
C LEU A 69 -3.06 -3.31 -6.64
N GLU A 70 -3.45 -2.74 -7.78
CA GLU A 70 -4.46 -3.30 -8.69
C GLU A 70 -4.04 -4.65 -9.31
N ASN A 71 -2.73 -4.98 -9.27
CA ASN A 71 -2.19 -6.24 -9.78
C ASN A 71 -2.12 -7.33 -8.70
N VAL A 72 -2.59 -7.06 -7.48
CA VAL A 72 -2.74 -8.08 -6.44
C VAL A 72 -3.92 -8.98 -6.81
N THR A 73 -3.65 -10.26 -7.06
CA THR A 73 -4.65 -11.22 -7.54
C THR A 73 -5.37 -11.98 -6.43
N SER A 74 -4.96 -11.79 -5.17
CA SER A 74 -5.59 -12.44 -4.02
C SER A 74 -5.30 -11.64 -2.74
N PRO A 75 -6.31 -11.41 -1.88
CA PRO A 75 -6.10 -10.79 -0.58
C PRO A 75 -5.09 -11.54 0.32
N VAL A 76 -4.92 -12.85 0.11
CA VAL A 76 -3.94 -13.67 0.85
C VAL A 76 -2.51 -13.15 0.63
N HIS A 77 -2.19 -12.68 -0.58
CA HIS A 77 -0.86 -12.13 -0.87
C HIS A 77 -0.63 -10.80 -0.13
N ALA A 78 -1.66 -9.95 -0.05
CA ALA A 78 -1.59 -8.72 0.71
C ALA A 78 -1.37 -9.00 2.20
N LYS A 79 -2.06 -10.01 2.75
CA LYS A 79 -1.85 -10.47 4.13
C LYS A 79 -0.42 -10.96 4.37
N ALA A 80 0.12 -11.74 3.44
CA ALA A 80 1.49 -12.22 3.50
C ALA A 80 2.52 -11.07 3.49
N ALA A 81 2.22 -9.92 2.89
CA ALA A 81 3.12 -8.77 2.92
C ALA A 81 3.44 -8.28 4.34
N ASN A 82 2.58 -8.57 5.32
CA ASN A 82 2.83 -8.41 6.75
C ASN A 82 3.38 -7.02 7.12
N LEU A 83 2.64 -5.96 6.74
CA LEU A 83 3.06 -4.58 6.98
C LEU A 83 3.08 -4.20 8.46
N ILE A 84 2.29 -4.88 9.29
CA ILE A 84 2.27 -4.69 10.74
C ILE A 84 3.62 -5.04 11.40
N GLU A 85 4.43 -5.90 10.77
CA GLU A 85 5.76 -6.29 11.24
C GLU A 85 6.91 -5.42 10.69
N LYS A 86 6.58 -4.36 9.94
CA LYS A 86 7.56 -3.42 9.37
C LYS A 86 7.55 -2.12 10.16
N ASN A 87 8.72 -1.70 10.63
CA ASN A 87 8.87 -0.49 11.45
C ASN A 87 8.99 0.76 10.56
N LEU A 88 8.00 0.96 9.68
CA LEU A 88 7.94 2.11 8.78
C LEU A 88 7.47 3.36 9.54
N ARG A 89 7.97 4.51 9.09
CA ARG A 89 7.48 5.86 9.44
C ARG A 89 6.60 6.42 8.34
N ASN A 90 6.93 6.13 7.08
CA ASN A 90 6.19 6.64 5.93
C ASN A 90 5.72 5.47 5.06
N LEU A 91 4.44 5.43 4.74
CA LEU A 91 3.86 4.41 3.88
C LEU A 91 2.96 5.08 2.83
N LYS A 92 3.20 4.76 1.57
CA LYS A 92 2.28 5.06 0.48
C LYS A 92 1.77 3.77 -0.15
N LEU A 93 0.46 3.66 -0.29
CA LEU A 93 -0.23 2.58 -0.99
C LEU A 93 -0.88 3.17 -2.25
N GLU A 94 -0.48 2.68 -3.42
CA GLU A 94 -0.90 3.22 -4.71
C GLU A 94 -1.49 2.13 -5.60
N TRP A 95 -2.73 2.37 -6.03
CA TRP A 95 -3.39 1.67 -7.12
C TRP A 95 -3.35 2.57 -8.36
N LYS A 96 -3.18 1.96 -9.53
CA LYS A 96 -3.39 2.67 -10.78
C LYS A 96 -4.88 2.94 -10.95
N VAL A 97 -5.25 4.22 -11.08
CA VAL A 97 -6.61 4.63 -11.44
C VAL A 97 -6.93 4.03 -12.82
N LEU A 98 -7.86 3.07 -12.87
CA LEU A 98 -8.35 2.54 -14.12
C LEU A 98 -9.27 3.60 -14.74
N SER A 99 -8.77 4.35 -15.72
CA SER A 99 -9.66 5.14 -16.58
C SER A 99 -10.48 4.18 -17.46
N ALA A 100 -11.72 4.56 -17.77
CA ALA A 100 -12.62 3.75 -18.60
C ALA A 100 -12.09 3.45 -20.02
N GLU A 101 -10.98 4.08 -20.41
CA GLU A 101 -10.36 3.97 -21.74
C GLU A 101 -9.25 2.92 -21.82
N GLU A 102 -8.74 2.41 -20.69
CA GLU A 102 -7.81 1.28 -20.70
C GLU A 102 -8.61 -0.03 -20.70
N GLY A 103 -8.76 -0.58 -21.91
CA GLY A 103 -9.53 -1.78 -22.22
C GLY A 103 -9.45 -2.91 -21.19
N THR A 104 -10.59 -3.58 -21.07
CA THR A 104 -10.96 -4.75 -20.25
C THR A 104 -9.98 -5.93 -20.34
N ASP A 105 -8.77 -5.75 -19.81
CA ASP A 105 -7.73 -6.79 -19.73
C ASP A 105 -7.08 -6.84 -18.34
N SER A 106 -7.73 -6.21 -17.35
CA SER A 106 -7.36 -6.36 -15.94
C SER A 106 -8.29 -7.41 -15.33
N THR A 107 -7.71 -8.43 -14.69
CA THR A 107 -8.39 -9.27 -13.71
C THR A 107 -8.72 -8.41 -12.49
N VAL A 108 -9.70 -7.52 -12.63
CA VAL A 108 -10.15 -6.67 -11.53
C VAL A 108 -10.79 -7.60 -10.52
N LEU A 109 -10.17 -7.70 -9.34
CA LEU A 109 -10.75 -8.41 -8.21
C LEU A 109 -12.17 -7.86 -7.95
N PRO A 110 -13.12 -8.70 -7.48
CA PRO A 110 -14.38 -8.20 -6.94
C PRO A 110 -14.13 -7.10 -5.91
N VAL A 111 -15.06 -6.14 -5.81
CA VAL A 111 -14.91 -4.98 -4.90
C VAL A 111 -14.65 -5.45 -3.47
N GLU A 112 -15.29 -6.52 -3.02
CA GLU A 112 -15.12 -7.10 -1.69
C GLU A 112 -13.68 -7.61 -1.46
N GLU A 113 -13.05 -8.16 -2.51
CA GLU A 113 -11.65 -8.60 -2.44
C GLU A 113 -10.69 -7.42 -2.48
N ILE A 114 -10.98 -6.35 -3.24
CA ILE A 114 -10.22 -5.09 -3.20
C ILE A 114 -10.26 -4.50 -1.79
N GLU A 115 -11.43 -4.48 -1.15
CA GLU A 115 -11.60 -4.06 0.24
C GLU A 115 -10.78 -4.94 1.20
N THR A 116 -10.79 -6.25 0.97
CA THR A 116 -10.01 -7.22 1.76
C THR A 116 -8.50 -7.06 1.55
N VAL A 117 -8.03 -6.61 0.38
CA VAL A 117 -6.62 -6.28 0.14
C VAL A 117 -6.20 -5.14 1.06
N LEU A 118 -6.94 -4.02 1.08
CA LEU A 118 -6.61 -2.88 1.95
C LEU A 118 -6.77 -3.22 3.45
N GLU A 119 -7.75 -4.06 3.82
CA GLU A 119 -7.88 -4.61 5.18
C GLU A 119 -6.60 -5.31 5.65
N ASN A 120 -5.99 -6.12 4.77
CA ASN A 120 -4.80 -6.90 5.09
C ASN A 120 -3.48 -6.10 5.04
N LEU A 121 -3.51 -4.84 4.61
CA LEU A 121 -2.35 -3.95 4.54
C LEU A 121 -2.25 -3.02 5.75
N GLN A 122 -2.70 -3.48 6.93
CA GLN A 122 -2.57 -2.73 8.18
C GLN A 122 -1.08 -2.45 8.50
N PRO A 123 -0.67 -1.17 8.64
CA PRO A 123 0.70 -0.82 9.02
C PRO A 123 0.95 -0.93 10.53
N HIS A 124 2.22 -0.93 10.93
CA HIS A 124 2.63 -0.88 12.33
C HIS A 124 2.25 0.47 12.98
N GLN A 125 1.94 0.47 14.28
CA GLN A 125 1.62 1.65 15.11
C GLN A 125 2.67 2.78 15.14
N LYS A 126 3.88 2.55 14.60
CA LYS A 126 4.96 3.55 14.55
C LYS A 126 4.87 4.47 13.33
N LEU A 127 3.92 4.19 12.43
CA LEU A 127 3.70 4.97 11.23
C LEU A 127 3.33 6.41 11.61
N GLU A 128 3.97 7.35 10.94
CA GLU A 128 3.79 8.79 11.11
C GLU A 128 3.06 9.39 9.90
N ASN A 129 3.30 8.86 8.70
CA ASN A 129 2.73 9.38 7.47
C ASN A 129 2.10 8.25 6.64
N LEU A 130 0.81 8.39 6.31
CA LEU A 130 0.06 7.44 5.49
C LEU A 130 -0.53 8.13 4.27
N LYS A 131 -0.23 7.62 3.08
CA LYS A 131 -0.89 8.01 1.84
C LYS A 131 -1.57 6.81 1.18
N ILE A 132 -2.84 6.97 0.81
CA ILE A 132 -3.61 5.98 0.05
C ILE A 132 -4.13 6.67 -1.21
N GLU A 133 -3.80 6.14 -2.38
CA GLU A 133 -4.08 6.76 -3.67
C GLU A 133 -4.64 5.74 -4.67
N GLY A 134 -5.72 6.10 -5.36
CA GLY A 134 -6.31 5.29 -6.45
C GLY A 134 -7.15 4.08 -6.00
N TYR A 135 -7.41 3.94 -4.70
CA TYR A 135 -8.17 2.80 -4.17
C TYR A 135 -9.61 2.76 -4.68
N GLY A 136 -9.97 1.64 -5.33
CA GLY A 136 -11.28 1.44 -5.96
C GLY A 136 -12.36 0.81 -5.08
N GLY A 137 -12.07 0.47 -3.81
CA GLY A 137 -13.08 -0.08 -2.90
C GLY A 137 -14.04 0.98 -2.36
N GLY A 138 -15.22 0.56 -1.90
CA GLY A 138 -16.23 1.47 -1.36
C GLY A 138 -16.02 1.81 0.11
N LYS A 139 -15.38 0.91 0.86
CA LYS A 139 -15.21 1.01 2.31
C LYS A 139 -13.74 1.09 2.70
N PHE A 140 -13.48 1.88 3.75
CA PHE A 140 -12.21 1.83 4.46
C PHE A 140 -12.13 0.56 5.34
N PRO A 141 -10.91 0.08 5.60
CA PRO A 141 -10.70 -1.11 6.42
C PRO A 141 -11.07 -0.86 7.89
N SER A 142 -11.32 -1.94 8.62
CA SER A 142 -11.76 -1.95 10.02
C SER A 142 -10.74 -1.28 10.96
N TRP A 143 -9.46 -1.40 10.63
CA TRP A 143 -8.37 -0.72 11.36
C TRP A 143 -8.35 0.81 11.15
N MET A 144 -9.03 1.34 10.12
CA MET A 144 -9.26 2.77 9.96
C MET A 144 -10.61 3.21 10.55
N MET A 145 -11.72 2.55 10.19
CA MET A 145 -13.05 3.13 10.48
C MET A 145 -13.32 3.39 11.95
N ASN A 146 -13.03 2.41 12.82
CA ASN A 146 -13.40 2.47 14.24
C ASN A 146 -12.20 2.31 15.20
N ARG A 147 -11.00 2.06 14.66
CA ARG A 147 -9.81 1.74 15.46
C ARG A 147 -8.58 2.57 15.07
N ILE A 148 -8.72 3.61 14.25
CA ILE A 148 -7.54 4.33 13.74
C ILE A 148 -6.68 4.93 14.87
N GLY A 149 -7.30 5.41 15.94
CA GLY A 149 -6.55 5.94 17.10
C GLY A 149 -5.70 4.89 17.84
N SER A 150 -6.14 3.62 17.87
CA SER A 150 -5.37 2.54 18.51
C SER A 150 -4.45 1.80 17.53
N CYS A 151 -4.82 1.74 16.26
CA CYS A 151 -4.03 1.11 15.20
C CYS A 151 -2.88 2.02 14.74
N LEU A 152 -3.09 3.34 14.69
CA LEU A 152 -2.12 4.33 14.21
C LEU A 152 -2.00 5.52 15.20
N PRO A 153 -1.63 5.26 16.47
CA PRO A 153 -1.62 6.29 17.50
C PRO A 153 -0.62 7.42 17.24
N ASN A 154 0.41 7.19 16.42
CA ASN A 154 1.49 8.15 16.14
C ASN A 154 1.35 8.88 14.79
N LEU A 155 0.20 8.75 14.13
CA LEU A 155 0.00 9.33 12.80
C LEU A 155 -0.02 10.86 12.87
N LEU A 156 0.87 11.49 12.09
CA LEU A 156 1.04 12.93 11.95
C LEU A 156 0.38 13.46 10.68
N GLN A 157 0.45 12.70 9.59
CA GLN A 157 -0.11 13.10 8.30
C GLN A 157 -0.90 11.95 7.67
N ILE A 158 -2.05 12.28 7.08
CA ILE A 158 -2.83 11.36 6.25
C ILE A 158 -3.23 12.03 4.94
N GLU A 159 -2.98 11.34 3.83
CA GLU A 159 -3.43 11.74 2.50
C GLU A 159 -4.29 10.65 1.87
N LEU A 160 -5.51 11.04 1.47
CA LEU A 160 -6.48 10.20 0.77
C LEU A 160 -6.77 10.84 -0.58
N ALA A 161 -6.44 10.14 -1.66
CA ALA A 161 -6.50 10.70 -3.01
C ALA A 161 -7.10 9.72 -4.03
N ASP A 162 -7.91 10.23 -4.95
CA ASP A 162 -8.43 9.47 -6.10
C ASP A 162 -9.21 8.20 -5.69
N MET A 163 -10.11 8.34 -4.71
CA MET A 163 -10.91 7.24 -4.15
C MET A 163 -12.41 7.47 -4.44
N PRO A 164 -12.90 7.16 -5.66
CA PRO A 164 -14.24 7.55 -6.09
C PRO A 164 -15.37 6.81 -5.36
N GLY A 165 -15.12 5.60 -4.85
CA GLY A 165 -16.12 4.78 -4.17
C GLY A 165 -16.31 5.09 -2.68
N CYS A 166 -15.38 5.79 -2.06
CA CYS A 166 -15.39 6.04 -0.62
C CYS A 166 -16.28 7.24 -0.26
N SER A 167 -17.39 6.98 0.41
CA SER A 167 -18.37 8.00 0.80
C SER A 167 -18.27 8.48 2.24
N SER A 168 -17.68 7.68 3.12
CA SER A 168 -17.55 7.97 4.56
C SER A 168 -16.09 7.92 4.97
N LEU A 169 -15.62 8.97 5.62
CA LEU A 169 -14.26 9.01 6.15
C LEU A 169 -14.15 8.25 7.47
N PRO A 170 -12.96 7.72 7.79
CA PRO A 170 -12.66 7.19 9.12
C PRO A 170 -12.83 8.25 10.22
N GLN A 171 -12.90 7.83 11.48
CA GLN A 171 -12.96 8.74 12.64
C GLN A 171 -11.61 9.42 12.92
N LEU A 172 -11.15 10.26 11.98
CA LEU A 172 -9.84 10.92 12.01
C LEU A 172 -9.64 11.79 13.25
N GLY A 173 -10.72 12.30 13.85
CA GLY A 173 -10.68 13.05 15.12
C GLY A 173 -10.22 12.23 16.34
N GLN A 174 -10.09 10.91 16.23
CA GLN A 174 -9.51 10.06 17.27
C GLN A 174 -7.97 10.03 17.26
N LEU A 175 -7.32 10.64 16.25
CA LEU A 175 -5.87 10.67 16.13
C LEU A 175 -5.28 11.82 16.97
N PRO A 176 -4.52 11.52 18.04
CA PRO A 176 -4.08 12.55 18.98
C PRO A 176 -2.97 13.47 18.44
N PHE A 177 -2.23 13.03 17.42
CA PHE A 177 -1.07 13.76 16.87
C PHE A 177 -1.23 14.18 15.41
N LEU A 178 -2.41 13.99 14.81
CA LEU A 178 -2.63 14.34 13.41
C LEU A 178 -2.51 15.87 13.22
N LYS A 179 -1.62 16.29 12.32
CA LYS A 179 -1.34 17.69 12.00
C LYS A 179 -1.75 18.06 10.59
N GLU A 180 -1.72 17.10 9.66
CA GLU A 180 -2.03 17.34 8.26
C GLU A 180 -3.00 16.29 7.72
N LEU A 181 -4.09 16.78 7.14
CA LEU A 181 -5.11 15.97 6.47
C LEU A 181 -5.24 16.50 5.04
N THR A 182 -4.95 15.64 4.07
CA THR A 182 -5.15 15.94 2.65
C THR A 182 -6.20 15.00 2.08
N ILE A 183 -7.25 15.57 1.49
CA ILE A 183 -8.32 14.83 0.81
C ILE A 183 -8.44 15.41 -0.59
N ARG A 184 -8.24 14.58 -1.64
CA ARG A 184 -8.27 15.02 -3.04
C ARG A 184 -9.06 14.02 -3.88
N ASN A 185 -9.84 14.51 -4.83
CA ASN A 185 -10.53 13.68 -5.82
C ASN A 185 -11.34 12.51 -5.20
N MET A 186 -12.12 12.81 -4.14
CA MET A 186 -13.03 11.87 -3.48
C MET A 186 -14.50 12.34 -3.65
N PRO A 187 -15.10 12.19 -4.84
CA PRO A 187 -16.40 12.78 -5.17
C PRO A 187 -17.58 12.25 -4.34
N ALA A 188 -17.48 11.05 -3.77
CA ALA A 188 -18.54 10.46 -2.94
C ALA A 188 -18.55 10.99 -1.49
N VAL A 189 -17.50 11.70 -1.06
CA VAL A 189 -17.41 12.30 0.28
C VAL A 189 -18.24 13.58 0.32
N THR A 190 -19.34 13.56 1.07
CA THR A 190 -20.26 14.71 1.22
C THR A 190 -20.14 15.39 2.58
N ASN A 191 -19.46 14.76 3.54
CA ASN A 191 -19.23 15.27 4.88
C ASN A 191 -17.84 14.79 5.37
N LEU A 192 -17.13 15.64 6.11
CA LEU A 192 -15.81 15.34 6.69
C LEU A 192 -15.89 14.86 8.16
N GLY A 193 -17.09 14.83 8.74
CA GLY A 193 -17.33 14.69 10.18
C GLY A 193 -18.00 15.95 10.74
#